data_AF-A0A4Q1D725-F1
#
_entry.id   AF-A0A4Q1D725-F1
#
_cell.length_a   1.000
_cell.length_b   1.000
_cell.length_c   1.000
_cell.angle_alpha   90.00
_cell.angle_beta   90.00
_cell.angle_gamma   90.00
#
_symmetry.space_group_name_H-M   'P 1'
#
loop_
_entity.id
_entity.type
_entity.pdbx_description
1 polymer ?
#
loop_
_entity_poly.entity_id
_entity_poly.type
_entity_poly.pdbx_seq_one_letter_code
_entity_poly.pdbx_strand_id
1 'polypeptide(L)'
;MAKQTGPVIWETTIDLVSLYKRCGVGCARMKSNLTAERWRSDPLFAGSRKSAARMALAAKLASSFYQTIPQHQRRYSLYKQLVGVAQHMLCKGYNIQQVNKVLDFAVCRYLRKLQAAAADRKPGRSPFAATFSLKAKPAFTAAIPHLFLEPQFTTITISNSTFGLRPVIMPPRGSPAPINGCTLNRNPTSRSLPSIHQYSCKSQPFTMAGLIMSIPPQTGCFILKTAAKLLENISGNNFQPSNCFIVP
;
A
#
# COMPACT_ATOMS: atom_id res chain seq x y z
N MET A 1 -2.82 -3.33 22.99
CA MET A 1 -3.30 -1.94 23.19
C MET A 1 -4.10 -1.90 24.46
N ALA A 2 -3.87 -0.90 25.32
CA ALA A 2 -4.67 -0.74 26.53
C ALA A 2 -6.07 -0.27 26.14
N LYS A 3 -7.10 -0.81 26.78
CA LYS A 3 -8.49 -0.34 26.63
C LYS A 3 -8.71 0.82 27.61
N GLN A 4 -9.43 1.84 27.16
CA GLN A 4 -9.92 2.88 28.08
C GLN A 4 -11.08 2.30 28.89
N THR A 5 -11.10 2.61 30.18
CA THR A 5 -12.18 2.22 31.09
C THR A 5 -12.88 3.49 31.57
N GLY A 6 -14.20 3.44 31.67
CA GLY A 6 -15.02 4.56 32.13
C GLY A 6 -16.16 4.90 31.16
N PRO A 7 -17.09 5.78 31.58
CA PRO A 7 -18.27 6.14 30.80
C PRO A 7 -17.95 7.03 29.59
N VAL A 8 -16.79 7.72 29.60
CA VAL A 8 -16.39 8.65 28.55
C VAL A 8 -15.15 8.13 27.84
N ILE A 9 -15.20 8.09 26.50
CA ILE A 9 -14.06 7.74 25.64
C ILE A 9 -13.38 9.04 25.20
N TRP A 10 -12.08 9.14 25.46
CA TRP A 10 -11.28 10.30 25.10
C TRP A 10 -10.58 10.04 23.76
N GLU A 11 -10.61 11.03 22.86
CA GLU A 11 -9.99 11.01 21.53
C GLU A 11 -8.94 12.11 21.40
N THR A 12 -8.00 12.16 22.34
CA THR A 12 -6.93 13.16 22.40
C THR A 12 -5.57 12.51 22.62
N THR A 13 -4.49 13.28 22.47
CA THR A 13 -3.15 12.82 22.86
C THR A 13 -2.71 13.59 24.09
N ILE A 14 -2.42 12.86 25.17
CA ILE A 14 -1.89 13.40 26.41
C ILE A 14 -0.47 12.88 26.54
N ASP A 15 0.51 13.78 26.48
CA ASP A 15 1.94 13.48 26.54
C ASP A 15 2.38 12.43 25.51
N LEU A 16 2.80 11.26 26.01
CA LEU A 16 3.25 10.11 25.22
C LEU A 16 2.12 9.11 24.97
N VAL A 17 0.86 9.40 25.32
CA VAL A 17 -0.26 8.47 25.14
C VAL A 17 -1.30 9.07 24.21
N SER A 18 -1.55 8.42 23.07
CA SER A 18 -2.66 8.74 22.18
C SER A 18 -3.87 7.90 22.54
N LEU A 19 -4.95 8.56 22.93
CA LEU A 19 -6.27 8.04 23.22
C LEU A 19 -7.13 8.19 21.96
N TYR A 20 -7.81 7.12 21.53
CA TYR A 20 -8.65 7.14 20.34
C TYR A 20 -9.71 6.04 20.37
N LYS A 21 -10.74 6.16 19.54
CA LYS A 21 -11.80 5.17 19.42
C LYS A 21 -11.55 4.24 18.23
N ARG A 22 -11.72 2.93 18.46
CA ARG A 22 -11.65 1.91 17.41
C ARG A 22 -12.82 0.93 17.58
N CYS A 23 -13.66 0.84 16.54
CA CYS A 23 -14.84 -0.03 16.53
C CYS A 23 -15.76 0.20 17.75
N GLY A 24 -16.01 1.46 18.12
CA GLY A 24 -16.82 1.78 19.30
C GLY A 24 -16.08 1.74 20.63
N VAL A 25 -14.89 1.12 20.70
CA VAL A 25 -14.14 0.90 21.94
C VAL A 25 -13.02 1.93 22.08
N GLY A 26 -12.97 2.58 23.25
CA GLY A 26 -11.88 3.48 23.61
C GLY A 26 -10.57 2.71 23.79
N CYS A 27 -9.52 3.16 23.13
CA CYS A 27 -8.20 2.55 23.12
C CYS A 27 -7.13 3.58 23.46
N ALA A 28 -6.06 3.12 24.11
CA ALA A 28 -4.86 3.90 24.38
C ALA A 28 -3.65 3.22 23.73
N ARG A 29 -2.78 4.02 23.11
CA ARG A 29 -1.47 3.57 22.64
C ARG A 29 -0.40 4.55 23.08
N MET A 30 0.77 4.03 23.44
CA MET A 30 1.94 4.88 23.62
C MET A 30 2.41 5.37 22.25
N LYS A 31 2.74 6.65 22.17
CA LYS A 31 3.37 7.30 21.03
C LYS A 31 4.72 6.63 20.80
N SER A 32 4.96 6.20 19.57
CA SER A 32 6.28 5.69 19.20
C SER A 32 7.30 6.82 19.29
N ASN A 33 8.51 6.53 19.76
CA ASN A 33 9.68 7.42 19.67
C ASN A 33 10.21 7.57 18.21
N LEU A 34 9.33 7.39 17.22
CA LEU A 34 9.64 7.50 15.81
C LEU A 34 9.48 8.97 15.40
N THR A 35 10.61 9.67 15.29
CA THR A 35 10.65 11.02 14.70
C THR A 35 10.73 10.94 13.19
N ALA A 36 10.29 12.00 12.51
CA ALA A 36 10.39 12.09 11.05
C ALA A 36 11.86 12.05 10.58
N GLU A 37 12.76 12.68 11.34
CA GLU A 37 14.20 12.64 11.13
C GLU A 37 14.72 11.20 11.18
N ARG A 38 14.39 10.46 12.25
CA ARG A 38 14.79 9.05 12.38
C ARG A 38 14.26 8.20 11.24
N TRP A 39 13.00 8.36 10.84
CA TRP A 39 12.46 7.58 9.71
C TRP A 39 13.22 7.84 8.39
N ARG A 40 13.71 9.06 8.19
CA ARG A 40 14.49 9.44 6.99
C ARG A 40 15.93 8.93 7.03
N SER A 41 16.60 9.03 8.17
CA SER A 41 18.03 8.72 8.31
C SER A 41 18.34 7.28 8.69
N ASP A 42 17.56 6.66 9.57
CA ASP A 42 17.87 5.36 10.18
C ASP A 42 17.82 4.23 9.11
N PRO A 43 18.87 3.40 8.99
CA PRO A 43 18.94 2.32 8.00
C PRO A 43 17.86 1.25 8.21
N LEU A 44 17.33 1.09 9.43
CA LEU A 44 16.25 0.14 9.72
C LEU A 44 14.98 0.43 8.90
N PHE A 45 14.77 1.67 8.48
CA PHE A 45 13.61 2.07 7.65
C PHE A 45 13.91 2.11 6.15
N ALA A 46 15.10 1.71 5.68
CA ALA A 46 15.46 1.76 4.26
C ALA A 46 14.47 0.97 3.37
N GLY A 47 14.03 -0.20 3.82
CA GLY A 47 13.02 -0.99 3.11
C GLY A 47 11.65 -0.28 3.01
N SER A 48 11.21 0.34 4.10
CA SER A 48 9.97 1.13 4.14
C SER A 48 10.05 2.33 3.21
N ARG A 49 11.17 3.06 3.18
CA ARG A 49 11.39 4.17 2.26
C ARG A 49 11.37 3.71 0.80
N LYS A 50 12.02 2.59 0.47
CA LYS A 50 11.97 2.00 -0.88
C LYS A 50 10.54 1.61 -1.28
N SER A 51 9.75 1.07 -0.36
CA SER A 51 8.34 0.77 -0.60
C SER A 51 7.50 2.03 -0.84
N ALA A 52 7.67 3.06 0.00
CA ALA A 52 6.99 4.33 -0.13
C ALA A 52 7.33 5.05 -1.44
N ALA A 53 8.61 5.04 -1.85
CA ALA A 53 9.05 5.61 -3.13
C ALA A 53 8.39 4.90 -4.32
N ARG A 54 8.30 3.56 -4.29
CA ARG A 54 7.58 2.79 -5.33
C ARG A 54 6.09 3.11 -5.35
N MET A 55 5.45 3.23 -4.19
CA MET A 55 4.04 3.64 -4.10
C MET A 55 3.83 5.05 -4.68
N ALA A 56 4.71 5.99 -4.37
CA ALA A 56 4.65 7.35 -4.90
C ALA A 56 4.80 7.36 -6.43
N LEU A 57 5.72 6.56 -6.98
CA LEU A 57 5.90 6.36 -8.41
C LEU A 57 4.63 5.77 -9.04
N ALA A 58 4.09 4.68 -8.47
CA ALA A 58 2.85 4.04 -8.94
C ALA A 58 1.67 5.02 -8.96
N ALA A 59 1.51 5.82 -7.90
CA ALA A 59 0.48 6.84 -7.80
C ALA A 59 0.63 7.91 -8.89
N LYS A 60 1.85 8.37 -9.14
CA LYS A 60 2.13 9.34 -10.21
C LYS A 60 1.77 8.79 -11.60
N LEU A 61 2.14 7.54 -11.90
CA LEU A 61 1.79 6.89 -13.17
C LEU A 61 0.27 6.76 -13.32
N ALA A 62 -0.40 6.15 -12.33
CA ALA A 62 -1.84 5.94 -12.34
C ALA A 62 -2.64 7.25 -12.44
N SER A 63 -2.16 8.34 -11.82
CA SER A 63 -2.83 9.65 -11.89
C SER A 63 -2.93 10.17 -13.33
N SER A 64 -1.86 10.03 -14.13
CA SER A 64 -1.87 10.49 -15.53
C SER A 64 -2.95 9.80 -16.37
N PHE A 65 -3.10 8.48 -16.22
CA PHE A 65 -4.16 7.70 -16.90
C PHE A 65 -5.55 7.95 -16.31
N TYR A 66 -5.66 8.15 -15.00
CA TYR A 66 -6.95 8.46 -14.37
C TYR A 66 -7.51 9.81 -14.85
N GLN A 67 -6.64 10.77 -15.14
CA GLN A 67 -7.02 12.08 -15.67
C GLN A 67 -7.56 12.02 -17.11
N THR A 68 -7.28 10.98 -17.90
CA THR A 68 -7.87 10.84 -19.24
C THR A 68 -9.36 10.47 -19.19
N ILE A 69 -9.84 9.98 -18.04
CA ILE A 69 -11.26 9.65 -17.83
C ILE A 69 -12.04 10.96 -17.62
N PRO A 70 -13.23 11.14 -18.23
CA PRO A 70 -14.09 12.29 -17.99
C PRO A 70 -14.46 12.46 -16.51
N GLN A 71 -14.46 13.69 -16.00
CA GLN A 71 -14.65 13.96 -14.56
C GLN A 71 -15.94 13.38 -13.98
N HIS A 72 -17.05 13.39 -14.73
CA HIS A 72 -18.34 12.83 -14.31
C HIS A 72 -18.32 11.29 -14.17
N GLN A 73 -17.33 10.61 -14.77
CA GLN A 73 -17.15 9.16 -14.73
C GLN A 73 -16.04 8.73 -13.76
N ARG A 74 -15.28 9.67 -13.20
CA ARG A 74 -14.16 9.39 -12.31
C ARG A 74 -14.65 8.85 -10.97
N ARG A 75 -14.19 7.64 -10.61
CA ARG A 75 -14.45 7.01 -9.31
C ARG A 75 -13.15 6.79 -8.57
N TYR A 76 -13.09 7.20 -7.30
CA TYR A 76 -11.89 7.04 -6.47
C TYR A 76 -11.47 5.57 -6.28
N SER A 77 -12.43 4.64 -6.30
CA SER A 77 -12.15 3.20 -6.27
C SER A 77 -11.33 2.74 -7.47
N LEU A 78 -11.63 3.24 -8.67
CA LEU A 78 -10.87 2.94 -9.89
C LEU A 78 -9.43 3.46 -9.79
N TYR A 79 -9.25 4.69 -9.29
CA TYR A 79 -7.91 5.23 -9.04
C TYR A 79 -7.09 4.31 -8.14
N LYS A 80 -7.64 3.86 -7.00
CA LYS A 80 -6.94 2.90 -6.11
C LYS A 80 -6.57 1.59 -6.81
N GLN A 81 -7.45 1.08 -7.68
CA GLN A 81 -7.17 -0.12 -8.46
C GLN A 81 -5.99 0.09 -9.42
N LEU A 82 -5.97 1.21 -10.16
CA LEU A 82 -4.85 1.55 -11.05
C LEU A 82 -3.52 1.68 -10.28
N VAL A 83 -3.54 2.35 -9.12
CA VAL A 83 -2.35 2.46 -8.25
C VAL A 83 -1.88 1.08 -7.79
N GLY A 84 -2.81 0.21 -7.37
CA GLY A 84 -2.49 -1.14 -6.93
C GLY A 84 -1.85 -2.00 -8.02
N VAL A 85 -2.40 -1.93 -9.25
CA VAL A 85 -1.83 -2.63 -10.42
C VAL A 85 -0.42 -2.11 -10.72
N ALA A 86 -0.25 -0.79 -10.80
CA ALA A 86 1.06 -0.18 -11.06
C ALA A 86 2.08 -0.55 -9.98
N GLN A 87 1.70 -0.46 -8.71
CA GLN A 87 2.57 -0.83 -7.59
C GLN A 87 2.97 -2.30 -7.66
N HIS A 88 2.03 -3.20 -7.92
CA HIS A 88 2.32 -4.63 -8.03
C HIS A 88 3.33 -4.92 -9.15
N MET A 89 3.16 -4.30 -10.31
CA MET A 89 4.10 -4.45 -11.42
C MET A 89 5.49 -3.87 -11.10
N LEU A 90 5.56 -2.69 -10.50
CA LEU A 90 6.85 -2.12 -10.07
C LEU A 90 7.54 -2.98 -9.00
N CYS A 91 6.77 -3.65 -8.14
CA CYS A 91 7.32 -4.62 -7.17
C CYS A 91 7.94 -5.85 -7.85
N LYS A 92 7.40 -6.27 -8.99
CA LYS A 92 7.90 -7.41 -9.79
C LYS A 92 9.06 -7.03 -10.72
N GLY A 93 9.44 -5.75 -10.79
CA GLY A 93 10.58 -5.28 -11.60
C GLY A 93 10.24 -4.98 -13.07
N TYR A 94 8.95 -4.86 -13.42
CA TYR A 94 8.55 -4.46 -14.77
C TYR A 94 8.99 -3.03 -15.10
N ASN A 95 9.29 -2.78 -16.38
CA ASN A 95 9.63 -1.46 -16.88
C ASN A 95 8.40 -0.54 -16.88
N ILE A 96 8.61 0.76 -16.64
CA ILE A 96 7.57 1.81 -16.69
C ILE A 96 6.76 1.75 -17.99
N GLN A 97 7.39 1.46 -19.14
CA GLN A 97 6.68 1.33 -20.42
C GLN A 97 5.67 0.17 -20.41
N GLN A 98 6.01 -0.96 -19.78
CA GLN A 98 5.10 -2.09 -19.64
C GLN A 98 3.94 -1.75 -18.70
N VAL A 99 4.25 -1.07 -17.59
CA VAL A 99 3.22 -0.58 -16.65
C VAL A 99 2.24 0.36 -17.36
N ASN A 100 2.74 1.31 -18.15
CA ASN A 100 1.93 2.24 -18.91
C ASN A 100 0.98 1.54 -19.89
N LYS A 101 1.46 0.53 -20.64
CA LYS A 101 0.61 -0.26 -21.55
C LYS A 101 -0.53 -0.97 -20.81
N VAL A 102 -0.25 -1.53 -19.63
CA VAL A 102 -1.27 -2.21 -18.82
C VAL A 102 -2.29 -1.23 -18.25
N LEU A 103 -1.84 -0.06 -17.77
CA LEU A 103 -2.72 0.99 -17.27
C LEU A 103 -3.62 1.55 -18.37
N ASP A 104 -3.06 1.80 -19.55
CA ASP A 104 -3.81 2.24 -20.73
C ASP A 104 -4.91 1.23 -21.10
N PHE A 105 -4.55 -0.05 -21.21
CA PHE A 105 -5.51 -1.12 -21.48
C PHE A 105 -6.61 -1.19 -20.41
N ALA A 106 -6.27 -1.04 -19.13
CA ALA A 106 -7.23 -1.05 -18.03
C ALA A 106 -8.24 0.13 -18.14
N VAL A 107 -7.76 1.32 -18.49
CA VAL A 107 -8.62 2.50 -18.69
C VAL A 107 -9.49 2.33 -19.95
N CYS A 108 -8.93 1.89 -21.08
CA CYS A 108 -9.70 1.62 -22.30
C CYS A 108 -10.78 0.55 -22.07
N ARG A 109 -10.50 -0.47 -21.26
CA ARG A 109 -11.49 -1.48 -20.87
C ARG A 109 -12.61 -0.87 -20.01
N TYR A 110 -12.26 0.03 -19.09
CA TYR A 110 -13.24 0.72 -18.25
C TYR A 110 -14.15 1.65 -19.07
N LEU A 111 -13.58 2.47 -19.94
CA LEU A 111 -14.35 3.38 -20.80
C LEU A 111 -15.31 2.61 -21.72
N ARG A 112 -14.88 1.49 -22.30
CA ARG A 112 -15.77 0.60 -23.09
C ARG A 112 -16.94 0.07 -22.27
N LYS A 113 -16.71 -0.30 -21.00
CA LYS A 113 -17.80 -0.74 -20.10
C LYS A 113 -18.79 0.39 -19.82
N LEU A 114 -18.32 1.62 -19.64
CA LEU A 114 -19.19 2.77 -19.42
C LEU A 114 -20.01 3.11 -20.67
N GLN A 115 -19.40 3.07 -21.85
CA GLN A 115 -20.10 3.26 -23.13
C GLN A 115 -21.19 2.20 -23.33
N ALA A 116 -20.90 0.94 -23.03
CA ALA A 116 -21.87 -0.15 -23.11
C ALA A 116 -23.03 -0.01 -22.10
N ALA A 117 -22.79 0.61 -20.94
CA ALA A 117 -23.82 0.85 -19.93
C ALA A 117 -24.66 2.10 -20.21
N ALA A 118 -24.09 3.13 -20.86
CA ALA A 118 -24.78 4.37 -21.22
C ALA A 118 -25.67 4.22 -22.45
N ALA A 119 -25.33 3.30 -23.35
CA ALA A 119 -26.27 2.89 -24.38
C ALA A 119 -27.39 2.10 -23.69
N ASP A 120 -28.53 2.74 -23.41
CA ASP A 120 -29.80 2.11 -22.99
C ASP A 120 -30.35 1.07 -23.99
N ARG A 121 -29.50 0.59 -24.89
CA ARG A 121 -29.71 -0.65 -25.61
C ARG A 121 -29.80 -1.75 -24.57
N LYS A 122 -31.04 -2.17 -24.28
CA LYS A 122 -31.33 -3.51 -23.77
C LYS A 122 -30.33 -4.44 -24.47
N PRO A 123 -29.50 -5.22 -23.75
CA PRO A 123 -28.46 -6.02 -24.36
C PRO A 123 -29.12 -6.77 -25.50
N GLY A 124 -28.85 -6.32 -26.72
CA GLY A 124 -29.49 -6.87 -27.90
C GLY A 124 -29.00 -8.29 -27.91
N ARG A 125 -29.86 -9.22 -27.48
CA ARG A 125 -29.56 -10.65 -27.42
C ARG A 125 -29.01 -10.93 -28.80
N SER A 126 -27.68 -11.15 -28.89
CA SER A 126 -27.07 -11.24 -30.20
C SER A 126 -27.84 -12.33 -30.94
N PRO A 127 -28.22 -12.14 -32.21
CA PRO A 127 -28.95 -13.18 -32.94
C PRO A 127 -28.17 -14.51 -32.91
N PHE A 128 -26.85 -14.43 -32.72
CA PHE A 128 -25.96 -15.57 -32.47
C PHE A 128 -26.27 -16.36 -31.18
N ALA A 129 -26.70 -15.70 -30.09
CA ALA A 129 -27.06 -16.37 -28.84
C ALA A 129 -28.46 -17.02 -28.86
N ALA A 130 -29.26 -16.79 -29.92
CA ALA A 130 -30.62 -17.29 -30.02
C ALA A 130 -30.76 -18.58 -30.86
N THR A 131 -29.82 -18.88 -31.76
CA THR A 131 -29.99 -20.01 -32.70
C THR A 131 -29.27 -21.29 -32.28
N PHE A 132 -28.26 -21.23 -31.42
CA PHE A 132 -27.70 -22.44 -30.80
C PHE A 132 -28.38 -22.70 -29.47
N SER A 133 -29.66 -23.08 -29.54
CA SER A 133 -30.21 -23.98 -28.54
C SER A 133 -29.35 -25.22 -28.59
N LEU A 134 -28.30 -25.27 -27.76
CA LEU A 134 -27.48 -26.44 -27.58
C LEU A 134 -28.47 -27.55 -27.25
N LYS A 135 -28.65 -28.50 -28.18
CA LYS A 135 -29.47 -29.70 -27.95
C LYS A 135 -29.14 -30.16 -26.55
N ALA A 136 -30.18 -30.30 -25.72
CA ALA A 136 -30.09 -30.70 -24.32
C ALA A 136 -28.95 -31.73 -24.20
N LYS A 137 -27.91 -31.38 -23.42
CA LYS A 137 -26.79 -32.28 -23.20
C LYS A 137 -27.40 -33.66 -22.92
N PRO A 138 -27.04 -34.72 -23.67
CA PRO A 138 -27.50 -36.05 -23.33
C PRO A 138 -27.09 -36.26 -21.87
N ALA A 139 -28.07 -36.63 -21.04
CA ALA A 139 -27.82 -36.93 -19.64
C ALA A 139 -26.65 -37.92 -19.60
N PHE A 140 -25.49 -37.45 -19.15
CA PHE A 140 -24.33 -38.29 -18.96
C PHE A 140 -24.56 -39.07 -17.66
N THR A 141 -25.58 -39.93 -17.68
CA THR A 141 -25.84 -40.97 -16.69
C THR A 141 -24.88 -42.12 -17.03
N ALA A 142 -23.58 -41.83 -17.07
CA ALA A 142 -22.60 -42.88 -16.97
C ALA A 142 -22.59 -43.29 -15.50
N ALA A 143 -23.18 -44.45 -15.21
CA ALA A 143 -22.97 -45.13 -13.94
C ALA A 143 -21.45 -45.23 -13.74
N ILE A 144 -20.91 -44.49 -12.77
CA ILE A 144 -19.54 -44.65 -12.34
C ILE A 144 -19.49 -46.04 -11.68
N PRO A 145 -18.79 -47.04 -12.25
CA PRO A 145 -18.51 -48.24 -11.48
C PRO A 145 -17.66 -47.79 -10.30
N HIS A 146 -18.21 -47.94 -9.10
CA HIS A 146 -17.49 -47.86 -7.84
C HIS A 146 -16.41 -48.94 -7.84
N LEU A 147 -15.27 -48.67 -8.47
CA LEU A 147 -14.04 -49.37 -8.17
C LEU A 147 -13.56 -48.82 -6.83
N PHE A 148 -13.99 -49.53 -5.78
CA PHE A 148 -13.42 -49.51 -4.45
C PHE A 148 -11.90 -49.71 -4.58
N LEU A 149 -11.15 -48.61 -4.58
CA LEU A 149 -9.74 -48.62 -4.27
C LEU A 149 -9.63 -48.38 -2.77
N GLU A 150 -9.41 -49.51 -2.09
CA GLU A 150 -8.95 -49.65 -0.72
C GLU A 150 -7.97 -48.53 -0.31
N PRO A 151 -8.24 -47.80 0.79
CA PRO A 151 -7.27 -46.88 1.38
C PRO A 151 -6.15 -47.70 2.03
N GLN A 152 -5.04 -47.86 1.30
CA GLN A 152 -3.78 -48.33 1.86
C GLN A 152 -3.28 -47.27 2.86
N PHE A 153 -3.63 -47.45 4.13
CA PHE A 153 -3.02 -46.71 5.23
C PHE A 153 -1.55 -47.15 5.35
N THR A 154 -0.65 -46.35 4.80
CA THR A 154 0.77 -46.49 5.12
C THR A 154 0.99 -46.05 6.56
N THR A 155 1.09 -47.02 7.47
CA THR A 155 1.59 -46.85 8.83
C THR A 155 2.98 -46.23 8.75
N ILE A 156 3.11 -44.95 9.10
CA ILE A 156 4.39 -44.29 9.27
C ILE A 156 5.00 -44.83 10.56
N THR A 157 5.90 -45.80 10.44
CA THR A 157 6.77 -46.22 11.55
C THR A 157 7.74 -45.09 11.85
N ILE A 158 7.47 -44.36 12.94
CA ILE A 158 8.40 -43.38 13.50
C ILE A 158 9.56 -44.18 14.10
N SER A 159 10.65 -44.31 13.35
CA SER A 159 11.91 -44.79 13.88
C SER A 159 12.51 -43.71 14.78
N ASN A 160 12.57 -43.97 16.08
CA ASN A 160 13.31 -43.19 17.05
C ASN A 160 14.82 -43.35 16.79
N SER A 161 15.34 -42.74 15.73
CA SER A 161 16.78 -42.57 15.56
C SER A 161 17.21 -41.37 16.39
N THR A 162 18.01 -41.66 17.42
CA THR A 162 18.70 -40.71 18.28
C THR A 162 19.42 -39.63 17.46
N PHE A 163 18.74 -38.49 17.26
CA PHE A 163 19.35 -37.27 16.74
C PHE A 163 20.20 -36.65 17.85
N GLY A 164 21.46 -37.08 17.91
CA GLY A 164 22.52 -36.46 18.70
C GLY A 164 23.01 -35.13 18.12
N LEU A 165 22.11 -34.25 17.69
CA LEU A 165 22.45 -32.88 17.31
C LEU A 165 21.51 -31.92 18.03
N ARG A 166 22.05 -31.30 19.08
CA ARG A 166 21.37 -30.24 19.82
C ARG A 166 20.95 -29.16 18.83
N PRO A 167 19.67 -28.76 18.78
CA PRO A 167 19.31 -27.57 18.03
C PRO A 167 20.09 -26.40 18.64
N VAL A 168 20.93 -25.76 17.83
CA VAL A 168 21.45 -24.43 18.13
C VAL A 168 20.22 -23.53 18.14
N ILE A 169 19.69 -23.29 19.33
CA ILE A 169 18.65 -22.30 19.59
C ILE A 169 19.28 -20.95 19.22
N MET A 170 19.11 -20.54 17.96
CA MET A 170 19.40 -19.15 17.60
C MET A 170 18.41 -18.29 18.40
N PRO A 171 18.89 -17.35 19.22
CA PRO A 171 18.00 -16.44 19.91
C PRO A 171 17.17 -15.66 18.88
N PRO A 172 15.90 -15.33 19.20
CA PRO A 172 15.08 -14.49 18.35
C PRO A 172 15.86 -13.21 18.01
N ARG A 173 15.88 -12.90 16.71
CA ARG A 173 16.58 -11.76 16.12
C ARG A 173 16.03 -10.47 16.77
N GLY A 174 16.69 -9.98 17.82
CA GLY A 174 16.24 -8.82 18.59
C GLY A 174 16.60 -8.80 20.07
N SER A 175 17.15 -9.87 20.65
CA SER A 175 17.65 -9.82 22.03
C SER A 175 18.91 -8.96 22.13
N PRO A 176 18.98 -7.94 23.02
CA PRO A 176 20.19 -7.19 23.25
C PRO A 176 21.28 -8.13 23.82
N ALA A 177 22.51 -7.99 23.33
CA ALA A 177 23.64 -8.76 23.83
C ALA A 177 23.80 -8.54 25.36
N PRO A 178 24.13 -9.57 26.15
CA PRO A 178 24.43 -9.40 27.55
C PRO A 178 25.64 -8.46 27.69
N ILE A 179 25.41 -7.32 28.34
CA ILE A 179 26.44 -6.35 28.68
C ILE A 179 27.26 -6.99 29.81
N ASN A 180 28.34 -7.67 29.46
CA ASN A 180 29.32 -8.12 30.44
C ASN A 180 30.02 -6.88 31.02
N GLY A 181 29.77 -6.65 32.30
CA GLY A 181 30.60 -5.94 33.28
C GLY A 181 31.51 -4.82 32.76
N CYS A 182 31.01 -3.59 32.74
CA CYS A 182 31.86 -2.41 32.90
C CYS A 182 31.85 -2.03 34.38
N THR A 183 32.92 -2.40 35.08
CA THR A 183 33.29 -1.83 36.39
C THR A 183 33.44 -0.32 36.24
N LEU A 184 32.53 0.42 36.87
CA LEU A 184 32.57 1.87 37.01
C LEU A 184 33.71 2.22 37.98
N ASN A 185 34.91 2.39 37.45
CA ASN A 185 36.01 3.02 38.18
C ASN A 185 35.85 4.54 38.09
N ARG A 186 35.26 5.15 39.14
CA ARG A 186 35.18 6.60 39.30
C ARG A 186 36.55 7.12 39.72
N ASN A 187 37.26 7.77 38.80
CA ASN A 187 38.30 8.74 39.14
C ASN A 187 37.80 10.15 38.79
N PRO A 188 37.89 11.13 39.70
CA PRO A 188 37.59 12.52 39.42
C PRO A 188 38.85 13.22 38.90
N THR A 189 38.93 13.44 37.59
CA THR A 189 40.02 14.23 37.00
C THR A 189 39.45 15.42 36.26
N SER A 190 39.58 16.57 36.93
CA SER A 190 39.72 17.93 36.43
C SER A 190 39.52 18.21 34.94
N ARG A 191 38.57 19.13 34.71
CA ARG A 191 38.52 20.15 33.64
C ARG A 191 39.77 20.25 32.75
N SER A 192 39.56 20.04 31.45
CA SER A 192 40.08 20.95 30.42
C SER A 192 39.21 20.84 29.17
N LEU A 193 38.69 21.98 28.73
CA LEU A 193 38.01 22.17 27.45
C LEU A 193 39.04 22.07 26.32
N PRO A 194 38.66 21.50 25.17
CA PRO A 194 39.19 22.01 23.91
C PRO A 194 38.07 22.45 22.97
N SER A 195 38.16 23.74 22.65
CA SER A 195 38.16 24.32 21.31
C SER A 195 37.14 23.78 20.29
N ILE A 196 36.16 24.63 20.03
CA ILE A 196 35.22 24.57 18.92
C ILE A 196 36.02 24.65 17.60
N HIS A 197 36.18 23.53 16.91
CA HIS A 197 36.59 23.54 15.51
C HIS A 197 35.39 23.92 14.64
N GLN A 198 35.44 25.15 14.11
CA GLN A 198 34.60 25.63 13.02
C GLN A 198 34.77 24.74 11.79
N TYR A 199 33.74 23.98 11.43
CA TYR A 199 33.63 23.40 10.10
C TYR A 199 33.13 24.50 9.15
N SER A 200 34.08 25.17 8.51
CA SER A 200 33.84 26.05 7.36
C SER A 200 33.44 25.20 6.16
N CYS A 201 32.13 25.02 5.95
CA CYS A 201 31.60 24.51 4.68
C CYS A 201 31.81 25.58 3.60
N LYS A 202 32.89 25.44 2.83
CA LYS A 202 33.08 26.16 1.57
C LYS A 202 32.04 25.65 0.56
N SER A 203 30.91 26.34 0.45
CA SER A 203 30.03 26.24 -0.70
C SER A 203 30.77 26.81 -1.92
N GLN A 204 31.06 25.96 -2.90
CA GLN A 204 31.47 26.43 -4.22
C GLN A 204 30.27 27.12 -4.90
N PRO A 205 30.44 28.31 -5.48
CA PRO A 205 29.41 28.91 -6.31
C PRO A 205 29.31 28.15 -7.63
N PHE A 206 28.21 27.43 -7.83
CA PHE A 206 27.87 26.87 -9.13
C PHE A 206 27.38 27.99 -10.03
N THR A 207 28.25 28.46 -10.93
CA THR A 207 27.95 29.47 -11.93
C THR A 207 27.06 28.84 -13.01
N MET A 208 25.73 28.98 -12.87
CA MET A 208 24.79 28.65 -13.94
C MET A 208 24.73 29.82 -14.92
N ALA A 209 25.58 29.76 -15.95
CA ALA A 209 25.53 30.68 -17.07
C ALA A 209 24.30 30.39 -17.95
N GLY A 210 23.40 31.36 -18.01
CA GLY A 210 22.76 31.82 -19.24
C GLY A 210 21.91 30.83 -20.05
N LEU A 211 20.62 30.75 -19.72
CA LEU A 211 19.57 30.60 -20.73
C LEU A 211 18.38 31.48 -20.31
N ILE A 212 18.42 32.73 -20.75
CA ILE A 212 17.31 33.67 -20.67
C ILE A 212 16.29 33.21 -21.70
N MET A 213 15.23 32.53 -21.27
CA MET A 213 14.01 32.42 -22.06
C MET A 213 13.05 33.52 -21.61
N SER A 214 12.91 34.51 -22.49
CA SER A 214 11.92 35.59 -22.37
C SER A 214 10.52 35.00 -22.28
N ILE A 215 9.89 35.13 -21.11
CA ILE A 215 8.46 34.82 -20.90
C ILE A 215 7.69 36.10 -21.21
N PRO A 216 6.74 36.11 -22.18
CA PRO A 216 5.91 37.27 -22.43
C PRO A 216 4.92 37.50 -21.26
N PRO A 217 4.61 38.77 -20.93
CA PRO A 217 3.68 39.10 -19.86
C PRO A 217 2.26 38.69 -20.25
N GLN A 218 1.70 37.70 -19.57
CA GLN A 218 0.25 37.45 -19.62
C GLN A 218 -0.45 38.28 -18.55
N THR A 219 -0.96 39.43 -19.01
CA THR A 219 -1.95 40.23 -18.33
C THR A 219 -3.27 39.45 -18.32
N GLY A 220 -3.62 38.85 -17.19
CA GLY A 220 -4.79 37.98 -17.07
C GLY A 220 -5.41 38.06 -15.67
N CYS A 221 -6.37 38.97 -15.54
CA CYS A 221 -7.23 39.27 -14.40
C CYS A 221 -7.71 38.01 -13.62
N PHE A 222 -7.30 37.87 -12.35
CA PHE A 222 -7.89 36.90 -11.43
C PHE A 222 -9.15 37.50 -10.78
N ILE A 223 -10.32 37.16 -11.33
CA ILE A 223 -11.59 37.34 -10.62
C ILE A 223 -11.74 36.18 -9.63
N LEU A 224 -11.53 36.47 -8.35
CA LEU A 224 -11.89 35.61 -7.23
C LEU A 224 -13.41 35.47 -7.18
N LYS A 225 -13.93 34.35 -7.70
CA LYS A 225 -15.35 33.98 -7.55
C LYS A 225 -15.49 33.05 -6.35
N THR A 226 -15.87 33.64 -5.23
CA THR A 226 -16.32 32.94 -4.01
C THR A 226 -17.58 32.15 -4.35
N ALA A 227 -17.51 30.82 -4.34
CA ALA A 227 -18.67 29.95 -4.53
C ALA A 227 -19.02 29.23 -3.23
N ALA A 228 -20.29 29.37 -2.84
CA ALA A 228 -20.89 28.92 -1.61
C ALA A 228 -20.82 27.39 -1.43
N LYS A 229 -20.67 26.98 -0.16
CA LYS A 229 -20.77 25.59 0.30
C LYS A 229 -22.21 25.10 0.10
N LEU A 230 -22.40 24.12 -0.79
CA LEU A 230 -23.59 23.27 -0.79
C LEU A 230 -23.21 21.94 -0.13
N LEU A 231 -23.81 21.69 1.02
CA LEU A 231 -23.53 20.58 1.92
C LEU A 231 -24.46 19.42 1.53
N GLU A 232 -24.02 18.57 0.62
CA GLU A 232 -24.71 17.32 0.30
C GLU A 232 -24.20 16.18 1.19
N ASN A 233 -25.10 15.72 2.05
CA ASN A 233 -24.99 14.50 2.85
C ASN A 233 -24.86 13.28 1.93
N ILE A 234 -23.66 12.71 1.83
CA ILE A 234 -23.47 11.39 1.21
C ILE A 234 -23.57 10.33 2.32
N SER A 235 -24.73 9.67 2.34
CA SER A 235 -25.02 8.49 3.15
C SER A 235 -24.03 7.35 2.89
N GLY A 236 -23.64 6.66 3.97
CA GLY A 236 -22.56 5.70 4.02
C GLY A 236 -22.71 4.50 3.09
N ASN A 237 -21.74 4.32 2.20
CA ASN A 237 -21.59 3.09 1.44
C ASN A 237 -20.77 2.07 2.25
N ASN A 238 -21.46 1.02 2.67
CA ASN A 238 -20.90 -0.20 3.24
C ASN A 238 -19.78 -0.76 2.35
N PHE A 239 -18.60 -0.87 2.96
CA PHE A 239 -17.39 -1.38 2.34
C PHE A 239 -17.42 -2.91 2.39
N GLN A 240 -17.87 -3.58 1.32
CA GLN A 240 -17.56 -4.99 1.12
C GLN A 240 -16.22 -5.14 0.38
N PRO A 241 -15.24 -5.90 0.92
CA PRO A 241 -14.02 -6.21 0.20
C PRO A 241 -14.36 -7.15 -0.96
N SER A 242 -14.38 -6.62 -2.18
CA SER A 242 -14.52 -7.43 -3.38
C SER A 242 -13.20 -8.13 -3.69
N ASN A 243 -13.30 -9.45 -3.74
CA ASN A 243 -12.35 -10.46 -4.19
C ASN A 243 -11.15 -9.97 -5.00
N CYS A 244 -9.96 -10.35 -4.53
CA CYS A 244 -8.71 -10.34 -5.26
C CYS A 244 -8.88 -10.95 -6.65
N PHE A 245 -8.82 -10.13 -7.70
CA PHE A 245 -8.62 -10.62 -9.05
C PHE A 245 -7.17 -11.09 -9.18
N ILE A 246 -6.97 -12.41 -9.16
CA ILE A 246 -5.77 -13.05 -9.67
C ILE A 246 -5.84 -12.90 -11.19
N VAL A 247 -4.93 -12.12 -11.76
CA VAL A 247 -4.69 -12.11 -13.21
C VAL A 247 -3.74 -13.28 -13.49
N PRO A 248 -4.05 -14.16 -14.46
CA PRO A 248 -3.16 -15.26 -14.85
C PRO A 248 -1.85 -14.75 -15.46
#